data_AF-A0AAU7AEA1-F1
#
_entry.id   AF-A0AAU7AEA1-F1
#
_cell.length_a   1.000
_cell.length_b   1.000
_cell.length_c   1.000
_cell.angle_alpha   90.00
_cell.angle_beta   90.00
_cell.angle_gamma   90.00
#
_symmetry.space_group_name_H-M   'P 1'
#
loop_
_entity.id
_entity.type
_entity.pdbx_description
1 polymer ?
#
loop_
_entity_poly.entity_id
_entity_poly.type
_entity_poly.pdbx_seq_one_letter_code
_entity_poly.pdbx_strand_id
1 'polypeptide(L)' 'MADKILEAHILICSLGMQELHLRVVSSYLHRGWLDVHSFPSDRYTHWPLQLDCHNAFAPDTAGIGIMFDWPLSAVFEIAA' A
#
# COMPACT_ATOMS: atom_id res chain seq x y z
N MET A 1 -5.45 -7.00 -14.47
CA MET A 1 -6.33 -7.75 -13.54
C MET A 1 -7.45 -6.86 -13.04
N ALA A 2 -7.12 -5.71 -12.42
CA ALA A 2 -8.10 -4.74 -11.95
C ALA A 2 -9.16 -4.34 -13.01
N ASP A 3 -8.76 -4.12 -14.27
CA ASP A 3 -9.72 -3.76 -15.34
C ASP A 3 -10.81 -4.83 -15.55
N LYS A 4 -10.43 -6.11 -15.52
CA LYS A 4 -11.40 -7.23 -15.61
C LYS A 4 -12.34 -7.29 -14.39
N ILE A 5 -11.86 -6.87 -13.22
CA ILE A 5 -12.67 -6.82 -11.99
C ILE A 5 -13.69 -5.68 -12.11
N LEU A 6 -13.29 -4.54 -12.68
CA LEU A 6 -14.20 -3.41 -12.98
C LEU A 6 -15.26 -3.80 -14.02
N GLU A 7 -14.85 -4.45 -15.11
CA GLU A 7 -15.76 -4.96 -16.15
C GLU A 7 -16.80 -5.92 -15.57
N ALA A 8 -16.41 -6.72 -14.58
CA ALA A 8 -17.30 -7.64 -13.86
C ALA A 8 -18.14 -6.96 -12.76
N HIS A 9 -18.01 -5.63 -12.56
CA HIS A 9 -18.69 -4.87 -11.50
C HIS A 9 -18.41 -5.38 -10.08
N ILE A 10 -17.19 -5.86 -9.82
CA ILE A 10 -16.74 -6.32 -8.50
C ILE A 10 -15.89 -5.23 -7.84
N LEU A 11 -15.95 -5.12 -6.51
CA LEU A 11 -15.10 -4.19 -5.76
C LEU A 11 -13.62 -4.63 -5.82
N ILE A 12 -12.72 -3.68 -6.10
CA ILE A 12 -11.27 -3.93 -6.08
C ILE A 12 -10.76 -3.83 -4.65
N CYS A 13 -10.35 -4.97 -4.11
CA CYS A 13 -9.66 -5.05 -2.83
C CYS A 13 -8.20 -5.52 -3.03
N SER A 14 -7.36 -5.28 -2.03
CA SER A 14 -5.97 -5.73 -2.02
C SER A 14 -5.65 -6.63 -0.82
N LEU A 15 -4.55 -7.35 -0.91
CA LEU A 15 -3.95 -8.17 0.16
C LEU A 15 -2.48 -7.78 0.29
N GLY A 16 -1.98 -7.57 1.51
CA GLY A 16 -0.57 -7.24 1.70
C GLY A 16 -0.16 -5.87 1.16
N MET A 17 1.10 -5.50 1.43
CA MET A 17 1.77 -4.33 0.86
C MET A 17 0.89 -3.07 0.88
N GLN A 18 0.31 -2.76 2.04
CA GLN A 18 -0.61 -1.65 2.24
C GLN A 18 -0.02 -0.31 1.74
N GLU A 19 1.28 -0.11 1.91
CA GLU A 19 2.05 1.05 1.46
C GLU A 19 2.05 1.24 -0.06
N LEU A 20 1.91 0.16 -0.83
CA LEU A 20 1.85 0.18 -2.30
C LEU A 20 0.42 0.16 -2.81
N HIS A 21 -0.38 -0.79 -2.31
CA HIS A 21 -1.71 -1.06 -2.81
C HIS A 21 -2.71 0.06 -2.53
N LEU A 22 -2.46 0.90 -1.52
CA LEU A 22 -3.28 2.07 -1.24
C LEU A 22 -3.51 2.92 -2.49
N ARG A 23 -2.45 3.23 -3.26
CA ARG A 23 -2.59 4.05 -4.49
C ARG A 23 -3.41 3.35 -5.57
N VAL A 24 -3.24 2.03 -5.70
CA VAL A 24 -3.99 1.23 -6.67
C VAL A 24 -5.47 1.23 -6.32
N VAL A 25 -5.82 0.84 -5.09
CA VAL A 25 -7.22 0.80 -4.63
C VAL A 25 -7.86 2.19 -4.67
N SER A 26 -7.14 3.25 -4.28
CA SER A 26 -7.66 4.63 -4.27
C SER A 26 -7.82 5.26 -5.65
N SER A 27 -7.18 4.71 -6.70
CA SER A 27 -7.27 5.23 -8.07
C SER A 27 -8.60 4.89 -8.76
N TYR A 28 -9.38 3.97 -8.19
CA TYR A 28 -10.68 3.57 -8.73
C TYR A 28 -11.84 4.31 -8.03
N LEU A 29 -12.83 4.75 -8.83
CA LEU A 29 -14.00 5.50 -8.37
C LEU A 29 -14.85 4.74 -7.33
N HIS A 30 -14.94 3.41 -7.47
CA HIS A 30 -15.67 2.54 -6.55
C HIS A 30 -14.67 1.92 -5.56
N ARG A 31 -14.42 2.65 -4.46
CA ARG A 31 -13.44 2.28 -3.42
C ARG A 31 -13.76 0.90 -2.85
N GLY A 32 -12.87 -0.07 -3.04
CA GLY A 32 -12.90 -1.33 -2.30
C GLY A 32 -12.07 -1.26 -1.02
N TRP A 33 -11.65 -2.42 -0.52
CA TRP A 33 -10.97 -2.53 0.78
C TRP A 33 -9.45 -2.67 0.64
N LEU A 34 -8.74 -1.96 1.50
CA LEU A 34 -7.30 -2.12 1.70
C LEU A 34 -7.09 -3.08 2.87
N ASP A 35 -6.48 -4.24 2.62
CA ASP A 35 -5.95 -5.08 3.70
C ASP A 35 -4.74 -4.38 4.35
N VAL A 36 -4.84 -4.12 5.65
CA VAL A 36 -3.70 -3.69 6.47
C VAL A 36 -3.08 -4.95 7.04
N HIS A 37 -2.11 -5.47 6.29
CA HIS A 37 -1.61 -6.81 6.51
C HIS A 37 -0.81 -6.94 7.81
N SER A 38 -0.75 -8.15 8.34
CA SER A 38 -0.04 -8.43 9.60
C SER A 38 1.49 -8.31 9.48
N PHE A 39 2.04 -8.32 8.27
CA PHE A 39 3.43 -7.95 8.05
C PHE A 39 3.55 -6.43 8.02
N PRO A 40 4.26 -5.82 8.98
CA PRO A 40 4.33 -4.36 9.11
C PRO A 40 5.42 -3.79 8.18
N SER A 41 5.38 -4.11 6.89
CA SER A 41 6.39 -3.69 5.91
C SER A 41 6.46 -2.17 5.76
N ASP A 42 5.31 -1.51 5.85
CA ASP A 42 5.18 -0.04 5.81
C ASP A 42 6.00 0.66 6.91
N ARG A 43 6.24 0.00 8.06
CA ARG A 43 7.05 0.55 9.16
C ARG A 43 8.53 0.67 8.84
N TYR A 44 8.99 0.01 7.77
CA TYR A 44 10.36 0.13 7.26
C TYR A 44 10.48 1.17 6.13
N THR A 45 9.48 2.03 5.98
CA THR A 45 9.46 3.09 4.98
C THR A 45 9.43 4.45 5.65
N HIS A 46 9.83 5.49 4.94
CA HIS A 46 9.74 6.87 5.43
C HIS A 46 8.30 7.39 5.56
N TRP A 47 7.30 6.64 5.05
CA TRP A 47 5.89 6.99 5.12
C TRP A 47 5.04 5.77 5.49
N PRO A 48 5.01 5.39 6.78
CA PRO A 48 4.10 4.35 7.26
C PRO A 48 2.64 4.68 6.96
N LEU A 49 1.77 3.68 6.93
CA LEU A 49 0.36 3.86 6.60
C LEU A 49 -0.28 4.91 7.52
N GLN A 50 -0.89 5.93 6.92
CA GLN A 50 -1.60 6.96 7.64
C GLN A 50 -3.10 6.78 7.48
N LEU A 51 -3.84 6.99 8.57
CA LEU A 51 -5.29 6.89 8.62
C LEU A 51 -5.92 8.22 9.03
N ASP A 52 -6.95 8.64 8.31
CA ASP A 52 -7.82 9.75 8.67
C ASP A 52 -9.28 9.31 8.52
N CYS A 53 -10.07 9.50 9.58
CA CYS A 53 -11.49 9.14 9.62
C CYS A 53 -11.78 7.72 9.08
N HIS A 54 -10.96 6.73 9.47
CA HIS A 54 -11.03 5.33 9.04
C HIS A 54 -10.66 5.07 7.56
N ASN A 55 -10.14 6.07 6.84
CA ASN A 55 -9.62 5.92 5.48
C ASN A 55 -8.10 6.04 5.47
N ALA A 56 -7.44 5.25 4.64
CA ALA A 56 -6.02 5.42 4.38
C ALA A 56 -5.78 6.50 3.31
N PHE A 57 -4.69 7.26 3.43
CA PHE A 57 -4.30 8.28 2.45
C PHE A 57 -2.89 8.08 1.92
N ALA A 58 -2.75 8.14 0.58
CA ALA A 58 -1.47 7.99 -0.09
C ALA A 58 -0.65 9.29 -0.01
N PRO A 59 0.68 9.22 0.03
CA PRO A 59 1.53 10.40 -0.06
C PRO A 59 1.47 11.03 -1.47
N ASP A 60 1.59 12.36 -1.55
CA ASP A 60 1.64 13.11 -2.82
C ASP A 60 3.00 13.03 -3.53
N THR A 61 3.96 12.27 -2.97
CA THR A 61 5.28 12.08 -3.57
C THR A 61 5.18 11.38 -4.93
N ALA A 62 5.96 11.88 -5.90
CA ALA A 62 6.05 11.29 -7.23
C ALA A 62 6.64 9.87 -7.19
N GLY A 63 6.20 9.02 -8.12
CA GLY A 63 6.57 7.60 -8.15
C GLY A 63 5.56 6.73 -7.41
N ILE A 64 6.01 5.58 -6.88
CA ILE A 64 5.14 4.60 -6.22
C ILE A 64 4.72 5.01 -4.80
N GLY A 65 5.29 6.08 -4.25
CA GLY A 65 4.98 6.57 -2.89
C GLY A 65 5.70 5.84 -1.76
N ILE A 66 6.69 4.99 -2.07
CA ILE A 66 7.44 4.21 -1.10
C ILE A 66 8.92 4.57 -1.21
N MET A 67 9.52 4.87 -0.07
CA MET A 67 10.97 4.93 0.10
C MET A 67 11.32 4.17 1.37
N PHE A 68 12.12 3.12 1.25
CA PHE A 68 12.58 2.34 2.39
C PHE A 68 13.59 3.12 3.22
N ASP A 69 13.47 2.98 4.54
CA ASP A 69 14.50 3.37 5.49
C ASP A 69 15.54 2.24 5.55
N TRP A 70 16.49 2.29 4.61
CA TRP A 70 17.53 1.26 4.50
C TRP A 70 18.35 1.09 5.78
N PRO A 71 18.79 2.17 6.47
CA PRO A 71 19.43 2.04 7.78
C PRO A 71 18.60 1.23 8.79
N LEU A 72 17.28 1.40 8.83
CA LEU A 72 16.40 0.65 9.72
C LEU A 72 16.33 -0.85 9.34
N SER A 73 16.29 -1.16 8.04
CA SER A 73 16.21 -2.56 7.58
C SER A 73 17.57 -3.28 7.53
N ALA A 74 18.68 -2.56 7.57
CA ALA A 74 20.03 -3.12 7.41
C ALA A 74 20.36 -4.22 8.43
N VAL A 75 19.79 -4.17 9.63
CA VAL A 75 19.99 -5.20 10.68
C VAL A 75 19.40 -6.57 10.32
N PHE A 76 18.55 -6.64 9.29
CA PHE A 76 17.94 -7.88 8.79
C PHE A 76 18.53 -8.34 7.46
N GLU A 77 19.55 -7.67 6.94
CA GLU A 77 20.22 -8.08 5.71
C GLU A 77 20.88 -9.44 5.89
N ILE A 78 20.62 -10.35 4.94
CA ILE A 78 21.24 -11.68 4.92
C ILE A 78 22.35 -11.63 3.90
N ALA A 79 23.58 -11.98 4.31
CA ALA A 79 24.70 -12.10 3.40
C ALA A 79 24.38 -13.14 2.32
N ALA A 80 24.55 -12.74 1.05
CA ALA A 80 24.32 -13.58 -0.12
C ALA A 80 25.34 -14.72 -0.25
#